data_AF-A0A978VZB6-F1
#
_entry.id   AF-A0A978VZB6-F1
#
_cell.length_a   1.000
_cell.length_b   1.000
_cell.length_c   1.000
_cell.angle_alpha   90.00
_cell.angle_beta   90.00
_cell.angle_gamma   90.00
#
_symmetry.space_group_name_H-M   'P 1'
#
loop_
_entity.id
_entity.type
_entity.pdbx_description
1 polymer ?
#
loop_
_entity_poly.entity_id
_entity_poly.type
_entity_poly.pdbx_seq_one_letter_code
_entity_poly.pdbx_strand_id
1 'polypeptide(L)'
;MVREVKLIKDIQAQQRGWTVKVVIIEKAMPRVSKSSPNKYQRLILADEEGNKIQATIYGGDIHIFRDTLIIGKNYYISNAWVKEIGAQYQIVQNNLQWTINGRTIVEEVTGDSEIIVPAVYNFVPFSRLHTYIDSLSHVDTT
;
A
#
# COMPACT_ATOMS: atom_id res chain seq x y z
N MET A 1 -14.96 22.31 -7.18
CA MET A 1 -15.30 21.68 -5.88
C MET A 1 -14.00 21.24 -5.24
N VAL A 2 -13.80 21.53 -3.95
CA VAL A 2 -12.61 21.10 -3.21
C VAL A 2 -12.82 19.64 -2.81
N ARG A 3 -11.90 18.74 -3.20
CA ARG A 3 -11.92 17.34 -2.76
C ARG A 3 -11.49 17.28 -1.28
N GLU A 4 -12.21 16.54 -0.45
CA GLU A 4 -11.76 16.26 0.93
C GLU A 4 -10.72 15.14 0.87
N VAL A 5 -9.51 15.41 1.39
CA VAL A 5 -8.41 14.44 1.49
C VAL A 5 -8.32 13.99 2.93
N LYS A 6 -8.35 12.67 3.15
CA LYS A 6 -8.27 12.03 4.48
C LYS A 6 -6.91 11.36 4.67
N LEU A 7 -6.59 11.02 5.91
CA LEU A 7 -5.46 10.15 6.24
C LEU A 7 -5.88 8.69 6.20
N ILE A 8 -4.91 7.79 6.08
CA ILE A 8 -5.16 6.33 6.06
C ILE A 8 -5.88 5.88 7.33
N LYS A 9 -5.49 6.43 8.49
CA LYS A 9 -6.05 6.07 9.80
C LYS A 9 -7.55 6.43 9.95
N ASP A 10 -8.05 7.35 9.11
CA ASP A 10 -9.43 7.83 9.16
C ASP A 10 -10.37 7.03 8.23
N ILE A 11 -9.84 6.03 7.51
CA ILE A 11 -10.63 5.19 6.61
C ILE A 11 -11.15 3.97 7.35
N GLN A 12 -12.46 3.75 7.29
CA GLN A 12 -13.14 2.61 7.88
C GLN A 12 -13.42 1.50 6.85
N ALA A 13 -13.62 0.27 7.34
CA ALA A 13 -14.02 -0.85 6.49
C ALA A 13 -15.32 -0.52 5.73
N GLN A 14 -15.39 -0.94 4.46
CA GLN A 14 -16.55 -0.71 3.57
C GLN A 14 -16.90 0.76 3.29
N GLN A 15 -16.15 1.74 3.82
CA GLN A 15 -16.36 3.16 3.55
C GLN A 15 -16.22 3.46 2.05
N ARG A 16 -17.10 4.34 1.55
CA ARG A 16 -17.10 4.85 0.17
C ARG A 16 -16.94 6.37 0.18
N GLY A 17 -16.68 6.96 -0.99
CA GLY A 17 -16.62 8.42 -1.15
C GLY A 17 -15.43 9.05 -0.45
N TRP A 18 -14.30 8.36 -0.39
CA TRP A 18 -13.08 8.85 0.26
C TRP A 18 -11.96 9.03 -0.76
N THR A 19 -11.05 9.95 -0.45
CA THR A 19 -9.80 10.17 -1.16
C THR A 19 -8.67 10.26 -0.15
N VAL A 20 -7.57 9.57 -0.40
CA VAL A 20 -6.33 9.67 0.39
C VAL A 20 -5.18 9.99 -0.57
N LYS A 21 -4.30 10.87 -0.15
CA LYS A 21 -3.06 11.18 -0.84
C LYS A 21 -1.96 10.27 -0.29
N VAL A 22 -1.29 9.52 -1.16
CA VAL A 22 -0.34 8.49 -0.75
C VAL A 22 0.87 8.42 -1.68
N VAL A 23 2.00 7.97 -1.14
CA VAL A 23 3.15 7.49 -1.91
C VAL A 23 3.15 5.97 -1.99
N ILE A 24 3.56 5.40 -3.14
CA ILE A 24 3.80 3.96 -3.25
C ILE A 24 5.19 3.65 -2.70
N ILE A 25 5.27 2.96 -1.55
CA ILE A 25 6.55 2.58 -0.93
C ILE A 25 7.07 1.27 -1.51
N GLU A 26 6.18 0.30 -1.71
CA GLU A 26 6.55 -1.01 -2.29
C GLU A 26 5.56 -1.45 -3.35
N LYS A 27 6.06 -2.14 -4.36
CA LYS A 27 5.29 -2.87 -5.38
C LYS A 27 5.92 -4.23 -5.61
N ALA A 28 5.26 -5.28 -5.12
CA ALA A 28 5.74 -6.64 -5.29
C ALA A 28 5.57 -7.11 -6.75
N MET A 29 6.31 -8.15 -7.14
CA MET A 29 6.01 -8.87 -8.38
C MET A 29 4.64 -9.56 -8.28
N PRO A 30 3.86 -9.65 -9.36
CA PRO A 30 2.62 -10.42 -9.39
C PRO A 30 2.86 -11.88 -9.01
N ARG A 31 2.01 -12.45 -8.15
CA ARG A 31 2.07 -13.83 -7.67
C ARG A 31 0.74 -14.54 -7.93
N VAL A 32 0.77 -15.86 -8.08
CA VAL A 32 -0.45 -16.68 -8.11
C VAL A 32 -0.93 -16.91 -6.67
N SER A 33 -2.23 -16.80 -6.44
CA SER A 33 -2.82 -17.12 -5.14
C SER A 33 -2.62 -18.59 -4.79
N LYS A 34 -2.47 -18.90 -3.50
CA LYS A 34 -2.45 -20.29 -3.02
C LYS A 34 -3.82 -20.96 -3.11
N SER A 35 -4.89 -20.17 -3.03
CA SER A 35 -6.28 -20.64 -2.95
C SER A 35 -7.06 -20.51 -4.26
N SER A 36 -6.49 -19.88 -5.28
CA SER A 36 -7.14 -19.70 -6.57
C SER A 36 -6.10 -19.54 -7.69
N PRO A 37 -6.46 -19.83 -8.95
CA PRO A 37 -5.57 -19.61 -10.09
C PRO A 37 -5.33 -18.11 -10.38
N ASN A 38 -5.99 -17.21 -9.63
CA ASN A 38 -5.90 -15.78 -9.88
C ASN A 38 -4.55 -15.21 -9.42
N LYS A 39 -3.99 -14.35 -10.27
CA LYS A 39 -2.82 -13.54 -9.91
C LYS A 39 -3.25 -12.38 -9.03
N TYR A 40 -2.36 -11.99 -8.13
CA TYR A 40 -2.47 -10.79 -7.33
C TYR A 40 -1.13 -10.06 -7.29
N GLN A 41 -1.18 -8.73 -7.19
CA GLN A 41 -0.01 -7.89 -6.98
C GLN A 41 -0.23 -7.06 -5.72
N ARG A 42 0.73 -7.11 -4.80
CA ARG A 42 0.68 -6.40 -3.53
C ARG A 42 1.45 -5.08 -3.62
N LEU A 43 0.89 -4.04 -3.01
CA LEU A 43 1.51 -2.74 -2.80
C LEU A 43 1.56 -2.40 -1.30
N ILE A 44 2.50 -1.55 -0.91
CA ILE A 44 2.46 -0.81 0.36
C ILE A 44 2.41 0.68 0.03
N LEU A 45 1.46 1.38 0.65
CA LEU A 45 1.25 2.82 0.49
C LEU A 45 1.45 3.50 1.85
N ALA A 46 1.87 4.76 1.84
CA ALA A 46 1.84 5.62 3.02
C ALA A 46 1.27 7.01 2.73
N ASP A 47 0.65 7.60 3.74
CA ASP A 47 0.23 9.00 3.72
C ASP A 47 1.32 9.93 4.29
N GLU A 48 1.01 11.21 4.40
CA GLU A 48 1.93 12.27 4.84
C GLU A 48 2.37 12.16 6.31
N GLU A 49 1.60 11.47 7.15
CA GLU A 49 1.98 11.20 8.53
C GLU A 49 2.75 9.88 8.67
N GLY A 50 2.98 9.17 7.57
CA GLY A 50 3.68 7.88 7.55
C GLY A 50 2.80 6.70 7.97
N ASN A 51 1.47 6.86 8.08
CA ASN A 51 0.58 5.73 8.30
C ASN A 51 0.67 4.81 7.07
N LYS A 52 0.87 3.51 7.29
CA LYS A 52 1.02 2.55 6.19
C LYS A 52 -0.26 1.74 5.99
N ILE A 53 -0.55 1.41 4.75
CA ILE A 53 -1.58 0.43 4.39
C ILE A 53 -1.11 -0.45 3.25
N GLN A 54 -1.50 -1.72 3.30
CA GLN A 54 -1.30 -2.65 2.19
C GLN A 54 -2.47 -2.58 1.22
N ALA A 55 -2.18 -2.67 -0.07
CA ALA A 55 -3.19 -2.81 -1.11
C ALA A 55 -2.91 -4.01 -2.00
N THR A 56 -3.97 -4.54 -2.62
CA THR A 56 -3.86 -5.60 -3.61
C THR A 56 -4.61 -5.26 -4.88
N ILE A 57 -4.00 -5.59 -6.01
CA ILE A 57 -4.59 -5.60 -7.34
C ILE A 57 -4.74 -7.05 -7.77
N TYR A 58 -5.87 -7.43 -8.37
CA TYR A 58 -6.12 -8.81 -8.80
C TYR A 58 -6.25 -8.92 -10.31
N GLY A 59 -5.85 -10.07 -10.85
CA GLY A 59 -6.14 -10.47 -12.23
C GLY A 59 -5.72 -9.45 -13.28
N GLY A 60 -6.65 -9.11 -14.19
CA GLY A 60 -6.41 -8.21 -15.31
C GLY A 60 -6.06 -6.77 -14.91
N ASP A 61 -6.53 -6.31 -13.74
CA ASP A 61 -6.24 -4.96 -13.24
C ASP A 61 -4.73 -4.75 -13.00
N ILE A 62 -3.97 -5.83 -12.77
CA ILE A 62 -2.52 -5.79 -12.63
C ILE A 62 -1.86 -5.21 -13.88
N HIS A 63 -2.37 -5.56 -15.06
CA HIS A 63 -1.88 -5.04 -16.33
C HIS A 63 -2.26 -3.58 -16.53
N ILE A 64 -3.47 -3.19 -16.10
CA ILE A 64 -3.98 -1.82 -16.22
C ILE A 64 -3.12 -0.85 -15.38
N PHE A 65 -2.78 -1.21 -14.15
CA PHE A 65 -2.02 -0.34 -13.24
C PHE A 65 -0.50 -0.58 -13.27
N ARG A 66 0.00 -1.38 -14.24
CA ARG A 66 1.42 -1.76 -14.31
C ARG A 66 2.31 -0.53 -14.42
N ASP A 67 1.98 0.35 -15.36
CA ASP A 67 2.79 1.53 -15.69
C ASP A 67 2.26 2.81 -15.02
N THR A 68 1.11 2.72 -14.34
CA THR A 68 0.50 3.84 -13.61
C THR A 68 1.00 3.93 -12.18
N LEU A 69 0.99 2.83 -11.41
CA LEU A 69 1.35 2.84 -9.98
C LEU A 69 2.84 2.53 -9.81
N ILE A 70 3.66 3.57 -9.73
CA ILE A 70 5.13 3.47 -9.68
C ILE A 70 5.62 3.77 -8.26
N ILE A 71 6.59 2.99 -7.79
CA ILE A 71 7.24 3.21 -6.48
C ILE A 71 7.84 4.62 -6.42
N GLY A 72 7.69 5.30 -5.29
CA GLY A 72 8.20 6.65 -5.03
C GLY A 72 7.31 7.77 -5.56
N LYS A 73 6.32 7.47 -6.40
CA LYS A 73 5.36 8.47 -6.89
C LYS A 73 4.18 8.65 -5.95
N ASN A 74 3.63 9.86 -5.98
CA ASN A 74 2.48 10.27 -5.19
C ASN A 74 1.18 10.17 -5.99
N TYR A 75 0.09 9.74 -5.35
CA TYR A 75 -1.22 9.58 -5.96
C TYR A 75 -2.33 10.02 -5.01
N TYR A 76 -3.39 10.61 -5.57
CA TYR A 76 -4.71 10.56 -4.95
C TYR A 76 -5.35 9.23 -5.31
N ILE A 77 -5.66 8.41 -4.30
CA ILE A 77 -6.42 7.18 -4.42
C ILE A 77 -7.81 7.43 -3.88
N SER A 78 -8.83 7.20 -4.70
CA SER A 78 -10.22 7.34 -4.28
C SER A 78 -11.04 6.09 -4.55
N ASN A 79 -11.95 5.78 -3.63
CA ASN A 79 -12.95 4.71 -3.77
C ASN A 79 -12.34 3.31 -4.02
N ALA A 80 -11.13 3.03 -3.53
CA ALA A 80 -10.66 1.65 -3.46
C ALA A 80 -11.54 0.85 -2.48
N TRP A 81 -11.65 -0.47 -2.66
CA TRP A 81 -12.45 -1.27 -1.74
C TRP A 81 -11.66 -1.57 -0.47
N VAL A 82 -12.19 -1.15 0.68
CA VAL A 82 -11.58 -1.33 2.00
C VAL A 82 -12.21 -2.52 2.72
N LYS A 83 -11.40 -3.45 3.20
CA LYS A 83 -11.82 -4.60 4.01
C LYS A 83 -10.84 -4.88 5.12
N GLU A 84 -11.31 -5.61 6.14
CA GLU A 84 -10.42 -6.20 7.14
C GLU A 84 -9.53 -7.27 6.51
N ILE A 85 -8.32 -7.42 7.07
CA ILE A 85 -7.37 -8.45 6.70
C ILE A 85 -7.05 -9.35 7.89
N GLY A 86 -7.04 -10.66 7.65
CA GLY A 86 -6.61 -11.64 8.64
C GLY A 86 -5.16 -11.42 9.06
N ALA A 87 -4.89 -11.55 10.37
CA ALA A 87 -3.58 -11.28 10.97
C ALA A 87 -2.41 -11.99 10.28
N GLN A 88 -2.63 -13.23 9.79
CA GLN A 88 -1.62 -14.02 9.09
C GLN A 88 -1.19 -13.45 7.72
N TYR A 89 -1.95 -12.50 7.17
CA TYR A 89 -1.67 -11.84 5.90
C TYR A 89 -1.21 -10.38 6.07
N GLN A 90 -1.24 -9.85 7.30
CA GLN A 90 -0.79 -8.50 7.60
C GLN A 90 0.73 -8.41 7.49
N ILE A 91 1.19 -7.45 6.67
CA ILE A 91 2.61 -7.13 6.53
C ILE A 91 2.95 -5.72 7.04
N VAL A 92 1.94 -4.92 7.34
CA VAL A 92 2.06 -3.61 7.98
C VAL A 92 1.12 -3.58 9.19
N GLN A 93 1.39 -2.71 10.16
CA GLN A 93 0.57 -2.55 11.36
C GLN A 93 -0.76 -1.83 11.03
N ASN A 94 -1.61 -2.49 10.25
CA ASN A 94 -2.92 -2.02 9.84
C ASN A 94 -3.84 -3.24 9.63
N ASN A 95 -4.99 -3.25 10.30
CA ASN A 95 -5.97 -4.33 10.21
C ASN A 95 -6.86 -4.23 8.96
N LEU A 96 -6.71 -3.16 8.17
CA LEU A 96 -7.39 -2.96 6.91
C LEU A 96 -6.46 -3.22 5.72
N GLN A 97 -7.09 -3.50 4.58
CA GLN A 97 -6.45 -3.64 3.29
C GLN A 97 -7.31 -2.98 2.23
N TRP A 98 -6.65 -2.35 1.25
CA TRP A 98 -7.32 -1.84 0.07
C TRP A 98 -7.26 -2.82 -1.10
N THR A 99 -8.32 -2.87 -1.88
CA THR A 99 -8.32 -3.53 -3.19
C THR A 99 -8.46 -2.45 -4.25
N ILE A 100 -7.41 -2.31 -5.05
CA ILE A 100 -7.38 -1.40 -6.20
C ILE A 100 -7.82 -2.18 -7.43
N ASN A 101 -8.80 -1.65 -8.14
CA ASN A 101 -9.41 -2.26 -9.32
C ASN A 101 -9.87 -1.18 -10.31
N GLY A 102 -10.45 -1.58 -11.45
CA GLY A 102 -10.94 -0.64 -12.46
C GLY A 102 -12.00 0.40 -12.02
N ARG A 103 -12.55 0.30 -10.80
CA ARG A 103 -13.44 1.33 -10.21
C ARG A 103 -12.72 2.31 -9.29
N THR A 104 -11.48 2.02 -8.93
CA THR A 104 -10.63 2.90 -8.12
C THR A 104 -10.16 4.05 -8.98
N ILE A 105 -10.32 5.28 -8.49
CA ILE A 105 -9.79 6.47 -9.15
C ILE A 105 -8.36 6.65 -8.67
N VAL A 106 -7.42 6.78 -9.61
CA VAL A 106 -6.00 6.96 -9.36
C VAL A 106 -5.54 8.17 -10.15
N GLU A 107 -5.14 9.24 -9.46
CA GLU A 107 -4.62 10.46 -10.06
C GLU A 107 -3.19 10.69 -9.54
N GLU A 108 -2.20 10.73 -10.44
CA GLU A 108 -0.82 11.08 -10.06
C GLU A 108 -0.75 12.52 -9.57
N VAL A 109 -0.04 12.73 -8.46
CA VAL A 109 0.24 14.07 -7.92
C VAL A 109 1.56 14.55 -8.51
N THR A 110 1.57 15.76 -9.04
CA THR A 110 2.76 16.39 -9.63
C THR A 110 3.00 17.77 -9.01
N GLY A 111 4.26 18.21 -9.01
CA GLY A 111 4.66 19.54 -8.56
C GLY A 111 4.70 19.71 -7.03
N ASP A 112 4.43 20.92 -6.54
CA ASP A 112 4.61 21.32 -5.13
C ASP A 112 3.72 20.56 -4.12
N SER A 113 2.80 19.73 -4.62
CA SER A 113 1.93 18.90 -3.81
C SER A 113 2.49 17.49 -3.58
N GLU A 114 3.74 17.17 -3.88
CA GLU A 114 4.28 15.84 -3.56
C GLU A 114 4.40 15.63 -2.04
N ILE A 115 4.04 14.44 -1.55
CA ILE A 115 4.39 14.04 -0.18
C ILE A 115 5.84 13.58 -0.22
N ILE A 116 6.67 14.16 0.64
CA ILE A 116 7.98 13.62 0.98
C ILE A 116 7.80 12.82 2.28
N VAL A 117 7.50 11.53 2.16
CA VAL A 117 7.47 10.66 3.34
C VAL A 117 8.93 10.32 3.67
N PRO A 118 9.45 10.69 4.86
CA PRO A 118 10.75 10.23 5.29
C PRO A 118 10.71 8.71 5.31
N ALA A 119 11.59 8.08 4.54
CA ALA A 119 11.71 6.63 4.59
C ALA A 119 12.25 6.24 5.97
N VAL A 120 11.36 5.84 6.87
CA VAL A 120 11.72 5.31 8.18
C VAL A 120 12.19 3.88 7.96
N TYR A 121 13.48 3.75 7.72
CA TYR A 121 14.16 2.46 7.66
C TYR A 121 14.59 2.05 9.07
N ASN A 122 14.35 0.79 9.40
CA ASN A 122 14.82 0.20 10.65
C ASN A 122 16.00 -0.70 10.33
N PHE A 123 17.14 -0.06 10.04
CA PHE A 123 18.35 -0.78 9.70
C PHE A 123 18.90 -1.55 10.89
N VAL A 124 19.01 -2.87 10.71
CA VAL A 124 19.66 -3.79 11.62
C VAL A 124 20.99 -4.20 10.99
N PRO A 125 22.13 -4.08 11.68
CA PRO A 125 23.41 -4.59 11.18
C PRO A 125 23.27 -6.06 10.79
N PHE A 126 23.88 -6.48 9.67
CA PHE A 126 23.80 -7.87 9.22
C PHE A 126 24.15 -8.89 10.32
N SER A 127 25.11 -8.56 11.19
CA SER A 127 25.52 -9.39 12.34
C SER A 127 24.39 -9.68 13.34
N ARG A 128 23.35 -8.85 13.39
CA ARG A 128 22.18 -8.98 14.28
C ARG A 128 20.96 -9.55 13.57
N LEU A 129 21.03 -9.88 12.28
CA LEU A 129 19.89 -10.44 11.54
C LEU A 129 19.40 -11.76 12.17
N HIS A 130 20.30 -12.54 12.76
CA HIS A 130 19.97 -13.80 13.42
C HIS A 130 18.96 -13.65 14.57
N THR A 131 18.85 -12.47 15.21
CA THR A 131 17.89 -12.23 16.30
C THR A 131 16.46 -12.06 15.82
N TYR A 132 16.26 -11.95 14.51
CA TYR A 132 14.97 -11.77 13.86
C TYR A 132 14.54 -13.01 13.06
N ILE A 133 15.34 -14.08 13.07
CA ILE A 133 14.94 -15.38 12.52
C ILE A 133 13.68 -15.84 13.26
N ASP A 134 12.68 -16.29 12.50
CA ASP A 134 11.33 -16.69 12.95
C ASP A 134 10.44 -15.56 13.51
N SER A 135 10.91 -14.30 13.49
CA SER A 135 10.05 -13.16 13.76
C SER A 135 9.24 -12.74 12.53
N LEU A 136 8.01 -12.23 12.73
CA LEU A 136 7.21 -11.59 11.68
C LEU A 136 7.68 -10.16 11.37
N SER A 137 8.80 -9.73 11.96
CA SER A 137 9.33 -8.37 11.84
C SER A 137 10.01 -8.17 10.48
N HIS A 138 9.64 -7.10 9.77
CA HIS A 138 10.39 -6.65 8.61
C HIS A 138 11.58 -5.79 9.09
N VAL A 139 12.78 -6.10 8.63
CA VAL A 139 14.02 -5.39 8.99
C VAL A 139 14.81 -5.05 7.74
N ASP A 140 15.39 -3.86 7.71
CA ASP A 140 16.30 -3.43 6.66
C ASP A 140 17.74 -3.78 7.09
N THR A 141 18.64 -4.08 6.17
CA THR A 141 20.04 -4.43 6.54
C THR A 141 21.04 -3.46 5.94
N THR A 142 22.01 -3.02 6.75
CA THR A 142 23.22 -2.29 6.34
C THR A 142 24.45 -3.18 6.39
#